data_AF-A1HRF6-F1
#
_entry.id   AF-A1HRF6-F1
#
_cell.length_a   1.000
_cell.length_b   1.000
_cell.length_c   1.000
_cell.angle_alpha   90.00
_cell.angle_beta   90.00
_cell.angle_gamma   90.00
#
_symmetry.space_group_name_H-M   'P 1'
#
loop_
_entity.id
_entity.type
_entity.pdbx_description
1 polymer ?
#
loop_
_entity_poly.entity_id
_entity_poly.type
_entity_poly.pdbx_seq_one_letter_code
_entity_poly.pdbx_strand_id
1 'polypeptide(L)'
;MNAIGLVKYLISSLTSVAGAAKYAATFGPWLLAIITGSGDAATFAFNEAVTPHAKQFGMEIINMGSIAALSGAIGRTMSPVNGACIICATIAGVSPMELAKRNALGMTLAVIVAMLMLV
;
A
#
# COMPACT_ATOMS: atom_id res chain seq x y z
N MET A 1 14.15 16.62 2.98
CA MET A 1 12.80 16.67 3.59
C MET A 1 12.80 17.16 5.06
N ASN A 2 13.83 16.89 5.88
CA ASN A 2 13.90 17.37 7.28
C ASN A 2 14.02 18.90 7.46
N ALA A 3 14.45 19.66 6.45
CA ALA A 3 14.76 21.09 6.56
C ALA A 3 13.53 22.04 6.61
N ILE A 4 12.35 21.57 6.20
CA ILE A 4 11.14 22.41 6.04
C ILE A 4 10.12 22.25 7.17
N GLY A 5 10.37 21.41 8.18
CA GLY A 5 9.41 21.14 9.26
C GLY A 5 8.12 20.44 8.84
N LEU A 6 7.88 20.30 7.53
CA LEU A 6 6.71 19.65 6.92
C LEU A 6 6.52 18.21 7.42
N VAL A 7 7.62 17.47 7.55
CA VAL A 7 7.60 16.09 8.08
C VAL A 7 7.11 16.08 9.53
N LYS A 8 7.59 17.00 10.39
CA LYS A 8 7.10 17.13 11.78
C LYS A 8 5.62 17.54 11.85
N TYR A 9 5.17 18.44 10.97
CA TYR A 9 3.79 18.90 10.92
C TYR A 9 2.83 17.80 10.42
N LEU A 10 3.21 17.07 9.38
CA LEU A 10 2.46 15.92 8.85
C LEU A 10 2.41 14.78 9.85
N ILE A 11 3.54 14.47 10.50
CA ILE A 11 3.59 13.50 11.60
C ILE A 11 2.64 13.94 12.70
N SER A 12 2.75 15.17 13.22
CA SER A 12 1.88 15.70 14.29
C SER A 12 0.40 15.68 13.93
N SER A 13 0.06 15.88 12.65
CA SER A 13 -1.32 15.82 12.16
C SER A 13 -1.83 14.38 12.04
N LEU A 14 -0.94 13.42 11.76
CA LEU A 14 -1.23 11.98 11.75
C LEU A 14 -1.25 11.38 13.16
N THR A 15 -0.48 11.90 14.13
CA THR A 15 -0.46 11.43 15.52
C THR A 15 -1.73 11.79 16.29
N SER A 16 -2.39 12.90 15.97
CA SER A 16 -3.66 13.27 16.61
C SER A 16 -4.79 12.29 16.26
N VAL A 17 -4.60 11.47 15.22
CA VAL A 17 -5.53 10.45 14.75
C VAL A 17 -4.78 9.13 14.63
N ALA A 18 -4.37 8.53 15.75
CA ALA A 18 -3.67 7.22 15.77
C ALA A 18 -4.42 6.12 14.97
N GLY A 19 -5.75 6.22 14.89
CA GLY A 19 -6.57 5.38 14.00
C GLY A 19 -6.26 5.58 12.51
N ALA A 20 -6.01 6.80 12.04
CA ALA A 20 -5.72 7.11 10.64
C ALA A 20 -4.36 6.56 10.18
N ALA A 21 -3.38 6.47 11.07
CA ALA A 21 -2.06 5.93 10.73
C ALA A 21 -2.11 4.45 10.33
N LYS A 22 -2.98 3.68 10.99
CA LYS A 22 -3.30 2.28 10.67
C LYS A 22 -3.85 2.12 9.25
N TYR A 23 -4.83 2.97 8.91
CA TYR A 23 -5.40 3.01 7.56
C TYR A 23 -4.37 3.49 6.53
N ALA A 24 -3.56 4.49 6.86
CA ALA A 24 -2.53 5.02 5.95
C ALA A 24 -1.45 3.97 5.64
N ALA A 25 -1.03 3.17 6.63
CA ALA A 25 -0.07 2.08 6.45
C ALA A 25 -0.57 0.95 5.56
N THR A 26 -1.88 0.72 5.54
CA THR A 26 -2.51 -0.32 4.70
C THR A 26 -2.84 0.24 3.31
N PHE A 27 -3.64 1.29 3.24
CA PHE A 27 -4.17 1.80 1.98
C PHE A 27 -3.16 2.64 1.19
N GLY A 28 -2.17 3.25 1.84
CA GLY A 28 -1.14 4.04 1.18
C GLY A 28 -0.31 3.21 0.18
N PRO A 29 0.39 2.15 0.63
CA PRO A 29 1.15 1.25 -0.23
C PRO A 29 0.27 0.55 -1.26
N TRP A 30 -0.95 0.16 -0.89
CA TRP A 30 -1.91 -0.48 -1.79
C TRP A 30 -2.29 0.42 -2.97
N LEU A 31 -2.71 1.67 -2.71
CA LEU A 31 -3.04 2.64 -3.76
C LEU A 31 -1.82 2.98 -4.62
N LEU A 32 -0.66 3.18 -3.99
CA LEU A 32 0.57 3.48 -4.70
C LEU A 32 0.97 2.32 -5.62
N ALA A 33 0.80 1.07 -5.18
CA ALA A 33 1.08 -0.12 -5.99
C ALA A 33 0.09 -0.30 -7.16
N ILE A 34 -1.18 0.09 -6.99
CA ILE A 34 -2.16 0.08 -8.09
C ILE A 34 -1.74 1.04 -9.20
N ILE A 35 -1.34 2.26 -8.83
CA ILE A 35 -0.97 3.31 -9.79
C ILE A 35 0.36 2.99 -10.46
N THR A 36 1.37 2.57 -9.68
CA THR A 36 2.73 2.35 -10.18
C THR A 36 2.92 0.98 -10.84
N GLY A 37 2.05 0.01 -10.57
CA GLY A 37 2.20 -1.38 -11.01
C GLY A 37 3.31 -2.16 -10.30
N SER A 38 4.06 -1.52 -9.40
CA SER A 38 5.16 -2.14 -8.67
C SER A 38 4.90 -2.14 -7.16
N GLY A 39 4.53 -3.31 -6.64
CA GLY A 39 4.33 -3.51 -5.21
C GLY A 39 5.59 -3.29 -4.38
N ASP A 40 6.75 -3.72 -4.87
CA ASP A 40 8.02 -3.56 -4.14
C ASP A 40 8.45 -2.10 -4.09
N ALA A 41 8.32 -1.37 -5.19
CA ALA A 41 8.65 0.06 -5.22
C ALA A 41 7.74 0.86 -4.28
N ALA A 42 6.43 0.58 -4.30
CA ALA A 42 5.47 1.19 -3.38
C ALA A 42 5.79 0.87 -1.92
N THR A 43 6.14 -0.39 -1.63
CA THR A 43 6.53 -0.85 -0.30
C THR A 43 7.78 -0.16 0.20
N PHE A 44 8.85 -0.11 -0.61
CA PHE A 44 10.09 0.54 -0.23
C PHE A 44 9.90 2.04 0.00
N ALA A 45 9.21 2.72 -0.92
CA ALA A 45 8.95 4.14 -0.79
C ALA A 45 8.17 4.46 0.50
N PHE A 46 7.18 3.65 0.85
CA PHE A 46 6.42 3.84 2.08
C PHE A 46 7.24 3.48 3.33
N ASN A 47 7.96 2.36 3.30
CA ASN A 47 8.76 1.90 4.42
C ASN A 47 9.97 2.78 4.70
N GLU A 48 10.49 3.50 3.70
CA GLU A 48 11.54 4.49 3.90
C GLU A 48 10.97 5.78 4.50
N ALA A 49 9.79 6.23 4.05
CA ALA A 49 9.23 7.51 4.44
C ALA A 49 8.42 7.49 5.76
N VAL A 50 7.73 6.39 6.06
CA VAL A 50 6.70 6.35 7.11
C VAL A 50 7.02 5.36 8.22
N THR A 51 7.52 4.17 7.89
CA THR A 51 7.82 3.10 8.86
C THR A 51 8.87 3.45 9.93
N PRO A 52 9.87 4.33 9.72
CA PRO A 52 10.76 4.79 10.79
C PRO A 52 10.03 5.59 11.88
N HIS A 53 8.85 6.13 11.55
CA HIS A 53 8.00 6.90 12.46
C HIS A 53 6.90 6.04 13.10
N ALA A 54 6.88 4.71 12.90
CA ALA A 54 5.83 3.80 13.41
C ALA A 54 5.55 3.96 14.91
N LYS A 55 6.60 4.13 15.73
CA LYS A 55 6.46 4.34 17.19
C LYS A 55 5.66 5.58 17.55
N GLN A 56 5.73 6.63 16.74
CA GLN A 56 4.96 7.85 16.93
C GLN A 56 3.47 7.60 16.67
N PHE A 57 3.16 6.66 15.77
CA PHE A 57 1.80 6.25 15.44
C PHE A 57 1.23 5.15 16.35
N GLY A 58 1.94 4.78 17.43
CA GLY A 58 1.52 3.71 18.33
C GLY A 58 1.58 2.31 17.70
N MET A 59 2.39 2.12 16.66
CA MET A 59 2.57 0.84 15.98
C MET A 59 4.02 0.35 16.07
N GLU A 60 4.19 -0.96 16.07
CA GLU A 60 5.53 -1.54 15.90
C GLU A 60 6.01 -1.37 14.47
N ILE A 61 7.31 -1.09 14.33
CA ILE A 61 7.99 -0.95 13.03
C ILE A 61 7.80 -2.21 12.19
N ILE A 62 7.86 -3.40 12.82
CA ILE A 62 7.68 -4.69 12.15
C ILE A 62 6.26 -4.79 11.59
N ASN A 63 5.24 -4.56 12.42
CA ASN A 63 3.84 -4.67 11.98
C ASN A 63 3.52 -3.68 10.85
N MET A 64 3.99 -2.42 10.97
CA MET A 64 3.81 -1.40 9.93
C MET A 64 4.55 -1.77 8.64
N GLY A 65 5.78 -2.28 8.74
CA GLY A 65 6.57 -2.72 7.59
C GLY A 65 5.94 -3.91 6.87
N SER A 66 5.44 -4.88 7.64
CA SER A 66 4.77 -6.08 7.13
C SER A 66 3.45 -5.74 6.44
N ILE A 67 2.60 -4.90 7.05
CA ILE A 67 1.33 -4.50 6.39
C ILE A 67 1.59 -3.68 5.13
N ALA A 68 2.62 -2.83 5.12
CA ALA A 68 2.99 -2.08 3.93
C ALA A 68 3.45 -2.99 2.77
N ALA A 69 4.28 -3.99 3.08
CA ALA A 69 4.73 -4.98 2.11
C ALA A 69 3.58 -5.81 1.54
N LEU A 70 2.70 -6.29 2.43
CA LEU A 70 1.54 -7.08 2.03
C LEU A 70 0.57 -6.24 1.18
N SER A 71 0.30 -5.02 1.60
CA SER A 71 -0.58 -4.08 0.89
C SER A 71 -0.04 -3.70 -0.48
N GLY A 72 1.28 -3.47 -0.60
CA GLY A 72 1.95 -3.24 -1.88
C GLY A 72 1.85 -4.45 -2.81
N ALA A 73 2.08 -5.66 -2.28
CA ALA A 73 1.94 -6.90 -3.06
C ALA A 73 0.51 -7.11 -3.56
N ILE A 74 -0.50 -6.89 -2.70
CA ILE A 74 -1.92 -6.98 -3.06
C ILE A 74 -2.27 -5.93 -4.12
N GLY A 75 -1.86 -4.68 -3.94
CA GLY A 75 -2.16 -3.59 -4.89
C GLY A 75 -1.59 -3.82 -6.28
N ARG A 76 -0.38 -4.41 -6.39
CA ARG A 76 0.23 -4.80 -7.67
C ARG A 76 -0.65 -5.72 -8.51
N THR A 77 -1.43 -6.59 -7.88
CA THR A 77 -2.31 -7.55 -8.59
C THR A 77 -3.54 -6.90 -9.25
N MET A 78 -3.87 -5.67 -8.82
CA MET A 78 -4.97 -4.87 -9.33
C MET A 78 -4.52 -3.79 -10.32
N SER A 79 -3.22 -3.73 -10.63
CA SER A 79 -2.69 -2.71 -11.53
C SER A 79 -2.77 -3.16 -12.99
N PRO A 80 -3.41 -2.38 -13.88
CA PRO A 80 -3.45 -2.68 -15.32
C PRO A 80 -2.10 -2.42 -16.01
N VAL A 81 -1.17 -1.72 -15.35
CA VAL A 81 0.18 -1.43 -15.86
C VAL A 81 1.25 -2.41 -15.36
N ASN A 82 0.86 -3.39 -14.52
CA ASN A 82 1.75 -4.46 -14.09
C ASN A 82 2.06 -5.40 -15.27
N GLY A 83 3.34 -5.59 -15.59
CA GLY A 83 3.78 -6.45 -16.69
C GLY A 83 3.21 -7.88 -16.64
N ALA A 84 3.09 -8.48 -15.45
CA ALA A 84 2.47 -9.80 -15.30
C ALA A 84 0.98 -9.78 -15.67
N CYS A 85 0.25 -8.73 -15.27
CA CYS A 85 -1.16 -8.53 -15.63
C CYS A 85 -1.33 -8.39 -17.15
N ILE A 86 -0.46 -7.62 -17.80
CA ILE A 86 -0.47 -7.42 -19.26
C ILE A 86 -0.26 -8.75 -19.99
N ILE A 87 0.73 -9.54 -19.58
CA ILE A 87 1.00 -10.85 -20.19
C ILE A 87 -0.20 -11.79 -20.00
N CYS A 88 -0.75 -11.88 -18.79
CA CYS A 88 -1.92 -12.70 -18.51
C CYS A 88 -3.15 -12.27 -19.32
N ALA A 89 -3.36 -10.97 -19.50
CA ALA A 89 -4.45 -10.43 -20.30
C ALA A 89 -4.31 -10.81 -21.78
N THR A 90 -3.10 -10.73 -22.34
CA THR A 90 -2.80 -11.17 -23.71
C THR A 90 -3.07 -12.65 -23.91
N ILE A 91 -2.68 -13.51 -22.95
CA ILE A 91 -2.95 -14.96 -23.02
C ILE A 91 -4.46 -15.25 -22.94
N ALA A 92 -5.19 -14.48 -22.12
CA ALA A 92 -6.63 -14.65 -21.94
C ALA A 92 -7.48 -13.97 -23.04
N GLY A 93 -6.87 -13.21 -23.96
CA GLY A 93 -7.58 -12.50 -25.03
C GLY A 93 -8.46 -11.34 -24.53
N VAL A 94 -8.16 -10.77 -23.35
CA VAL A 94 -8.91 -9.67 -22.73
C VAL A 94 -8.04 -8.44 -22.53
N SER A 95 -8.64 -7.29 -22.22
CA SER A 95 -7.84 -6.10 -21.89
C SER A 95 -7.21 -6.21 -20.48
N PRO A 96 -5.99 -5.67 -20.24
CA PRO A 96 -5.41 -5.64 -18.89
C PRO A 96 -6.30 -4.96 -17.85
N MET A 97 -7.09 -3.98 -18.29
CA MET A 97 -8.07 -3.29 -17.46
C MET A 97 -9.22 -4.21 -17.02
N GLU A 98 -9.69 -5.12 -17.88
CA GLU A 98 -10.71 -6.10 -17.51
C GLU A 98 -10.19 -7.10 -16.48
N LEU A 99 -8.95 -7.56 -16.65
CA LEU A 99 -8.31 -8.44 -15.68
C LEU A 99 -8.11 -7.75 -14.32
N ALA A 100 -7.67 -6.49 -14.33
CA ALA A 100 -7.54 -5.67 -13.13
C ALA A 100 -8.88 -5.50 -12.41
N LYS A 101 -9.96 -5.17 -13.13
CA LYS A 101 -11.32 -5.04 -12.57
C LYS A 101 -11.84 -6.36 -11.99
N ARG A 102 -11.58 -7.48 -12.66
CA ARG A 102 -11.95 -8.82 -12.17
C ARG A 102 -11.30 -9.11 -10.81
N ASN A 103 -10.03 -8.77 -10.66
CA ASN A 103 -9.29 -9.02 -9.42
C ASN A 103 -9.59 -7.98 -8.34
N ALA A 104 -10.09 -6.79 -8.71
CA ALA A 104 -10.26 -5.67 -7.79
C ALA A 104 -11.08 -6.03 -6.55
N LEU A 105 -12.26 -6.64 -6.72
CA LEU A 105 -13.13 -6.97 -5.59
C LEU A 105 -12.47 -7.94 -4.60
N GLY A 106 -11.89 -9.04 -5.09
CA GLY A 106 -11.25 -10.04 -4.24
C GLY A 106 -10.02 -9.49 -3.52
N MET A 107 -9.23 -8.66 -4.20
CA MET A 107 -8.00 -8.09 -3.66
C MET A 107 -8.27 -6.91 -2.70
N THR A 108 -9.32 -6.12 -2.93
CA THR A 108 -9.79 -5.14 -1.94
C THR A 108 -10.25 -5.83 -0.66
N LEU A 109 -10.98 -6.95 -0.75
CA LEU A 109 -11.34 -7.73 0.44
C LEU A 109 -10.10 -8.31 1.13
N ALA A 110 -9.13 -8.80 0.36
CA ALA A 110 -7.87 -9.31 0.92
C ALA A 110 -7.09 -8.25 1.70
N VAL A 111 -7.04 -7.00 1.20
CA VAL A 111 -6.35 -5.90 1.91
C VAL A 111 -7.08 -5.51 3.21
N ILE A 112 -8.41 -5.60 3.23
CA ILE A 112 -9.20 -5.34 4.44
C ILE A 112 -8.95 -6.44 5.48
N VAL A 113 -8.95 -7.71 5.07
CA VAL A 113 -8.64 -8.84 5.97
C VAL A 113 -7.20 -8.73 6.49
N ALA A 114 -6.25 -8.41 5.61
CA ALA A 114 -4.86 -8.17 5.99
C ALA A 114 -4.71 -7.08 7.03
N MET A 115 -5.45 -5.98 6.87
CA MET A 115 -5.51 -4.93 7.88
C MET A 115 -5.98 -5.49 9.22
N LEU A 116 -7.11 -6.21 9.26
CA LEU A 116 -7.64 -6.77 10.50
C LEU A 116 -6.70 -7.79 11.19
N MET A 117 -5.82 -8.45 10.44
CA MET A 117 -4.89 -9.44 10.99
C MET A 117 -3.59 -8.85 11.52
N LEU A 118 -3.09 -7.75 10.92
CA LEU A 118 -1.76 -7.19 11.20
C LEU A 118 -1.79 -5.89 11.99
N VAL A 119 -2.96 -5.29 12.18
CA VAL A 119 -3.18 -3.95 12.76
C VAL A 119 -4.07 -4.02 13.99
#